data_AF-A0A970QP86-F1
#
_entry.id   AF-A0A970QP86-F1
#
_cell.length_a   1.000
_cell.length_b   1.000
_cell.length_c   1.000
_cell.angle_alpha   90.00
_cell.angle_beta   90.00
_cell.angle_gamma   90.00
#
_symmetry.space_group_name_H-M   'P 1'
#
loop_
_entity.id
_entity.type
_entity.pdbx_description
1 polymer ?
#
loop_
_entity_poly.entity_id
_entity_poly.type
_entity_poly.pdbx_seq_one_letter_code
_entity_poly.pdbx_strand_id
1 'polypeptide(L)'
;MKKMYIILSIVLIVIIGLLFLKYLIIGKELKISFVKAQKYNSKEPEIYMDWFIINSEAQKYNLEKEGYIIPYVDFNKNYLIISHYKISKLYRKVICNECTGAHDGRVIFDKENSDKDFYYFYLMPTIKLSQGIG
;
A
#
# COMPACT_ATOMS: atom_id res chain seq x y z
N MET A 1 48.75 -14.15 6.31
CA MET A 1 48.18 -12.91 5.72
C MET A 1 47.29 -13.17 4.52
N LYS A 2 47.76 -13.72 3.38
CA LYS A 2 46.91 -13.99 2.18
C LYS A 2 45.60 -14.75 2.46
N LYS A 3 45.64 -15.83 3.26
CA LYS A 3 44.44 -16.61 3.63
C LYS A 3 43.39 -15.79 4.42
N MET A 4 43.84 -14.85 5.24
CA MET A 4 42.96 -13.95 6.02
C MET A 4 42.24 -12.95 5.11
N TYR A 5 42.93 -12.39 4.11
CA TYR A 5 42.33 -11.50 3.12
C TYR A 5 41.30 -12.21 2.22
N ILE A 6 41.54 -13.48 1.88
CA ILE A 6 40.59 -14.28 1.10
C ILE A 6 39.29 -14.50 1.88
N ILE A 7 39.38 -14.84 3.17
CA ILE A 7 38.20 -15.05 4.03
C ILE A 7 37.42 -13.73 4.19
N LEU A 8 38.10 -12.61 4.45
CA LEU A 8 37.47 -11.29 4.55
C LEU A 8 36.75 -10.88 3.24
N SER A 9 37.36 -11.17 2.10
CA SER A 9 36.76 -10.93 0.77
C SER A 9 35.46 -11.70 0.58
N ILE A 10 35.43 -12.99 0.95
CA ILE A 10 34.23 -13.83 0.82
C ILE A 10 33.11 -13.31 1.72
N VAL A 11 33.41 -12.97 2.97
CA VAL A 11 32.42 -12.42 3.91
C VAL A 11 31.84 -11.10 3.37
N LEU A 12 32.68 -10.23 2.82
CA LEU A 12 32.23 -8.96 2.24
C LEU A 12 31.29 -9.18 1.05
N ILE A 13 31.60 -10.11 0.15
CA ILE A 13 30.74 -10.45 -1.00
C ILE A 13 29.40 -10.99 -0.54
N VAL A 14 29.37 -11.85 0.49
CA VAL A 14 28.12 -12.39 1.05
C VAL A 14 27.27 -11.28 1.66
N ILE A 15 27.86 -10.35 2.41
CA ILE A 15 27.15 -9.19 2.99
C ILE A 15 26.55 -8.31 1.89
N ILE A 16 27.33 -7.99 0.86
CA ILE A 16 26.86 -7.19 -0.29
C ILE A 16 25.71 -7.94 -1.01
N GLY A 17 25.86 -9.25 -1.22
CA GLY A 17 24.82 -10.08 -1.83
C GLY A 17 23.51 -10.09 -1.04
N LEU A 18 23.58 -10.20 0.29
CA LEU A 18 22.40 -10.17 1.17
C LEU A 18 21.71 -8.80 1.17
N LEU A 19 22.47 -7.70 1.15
CA LEU A 19 21.93 -6.35 1.03
C LEU A 19 21.25 -6.13 -0.33
N PHE A 20 21.86 -6.64 -1.41
CA PHE A 20 21.29 -6.56 -2.76
C PHE A 20 20.01 -7.39 -2.89
N LEU A 21 19.99 -8.60 -2.31
CA LEU A 21 18.81 -9.47 -2.30
C LEU A 21 17.65 -8.82 -1.51
N LYS A 22 17.95 -8.18 -0.36
CA LYS A 22 16.97 -7.42 0.40
C LYS A 22 16.38 -6.27 -0.42
N TYR A 23 17.19 -5.59 -1.23
CA TYR A 23 16.72 -4.52 -2.11
C TYR A 23 15.83 -5.05 -3.24
N LEU A 24 16.16 -6.19 -3.83
CA LEU A 24 15.36 -6.82 -4.90
C LEU A 24 14.01 -7.35 -4.42
N ILE A 25 13.88 -7.73 -3.14
CA ILE A 25 12.62 -8.22 -2.55
C ILE A 25 11.67 -7.08 -2.18
N ILE A 26 12.17 -5.83 -2.07
CA ILE A 26 11.32 -4.68 -1.76
C ILE A 26 10.50 -4.34 -3.01
N GLY A 27 9.19 -4.45 -2.84
CA GLY A 27 8.19 -4.15 -3.86
C GLY A 27 8.34 -2.78 -4.50
N LYS A 28 7.67 -2.57 -5.65
CA LYS A 28 7.61 -1.24 -6.26
C LYS A 28 6.75 -0.33 -5.39
N GLU A 29 7.32 0.81 -4.99
CA GLU A 29 6.57 1.86 -4.30
C GLU A 29 5.49 2.41 -5.24
N LEU A 30 4.24 2.38 -4.79
CA LEU A 30 3.09 2.88 -5.51
C LEU A 30 2.90 4.36 -5.18
N LYS A 31 2.64 5.16 -6.22
CA LYS A 31 2.28 6.56 -6.03
C LYS A 31 0.89 6.62 -5.40
N ILE A 32 0.79 7.34 -4.28
CA ILE A 32 -0.47 7.71 -3.66
C ILE A 32 -0.59 9.23 -3.60
N SER A 33 -1.80 9.74 -3.71
CA SER A 33 -2.11 11.16 -3.55
C SER A 33 -3.06 11.34 -2.38
N PHE A 34 -2.68 12.12 -1.38
CA PHE A 34 -3.59 12.47 -0.30
C PHE A 34 -4.76 13.32 -0.82
N VAL A 35 -5.96 12.99 -0.38
CA VAL A 35 -7.20 13.67 -0.80
C VAL A 35 -7.72 14.54 0.32
N LYS A 36 -8.09 13.91 1.44
CA LYS A 36 -8.71 14.56 2.59
C LYS A 36 -8.59 13.68 3.83
N ALA A 37 -8.86 14.28 4.99
CA ALA A 37 -9.14 13.56 6.22
C ALA A 37 -10.57 13.84 6.68
N GLN A 38 -11.22 12.88 7.31
CA GLN A 38 -12.56 13.03 7.87
C GLN A 38 -12.59 12.54 9.30
N LYS A 39 -13.19 13.33 10.19
CA LYS A 39 -13.31 12.94 11.60
C LYS A 39 -14.25 11.75 11.75
N TYR A 40 -13.83 10.77 12.52
CA TYR A 40 -14.64 9.67 13.01
C TYR A 40 -15.81 10.23 13.83
N ASN A 41 -16.99 9.68 13.61
CA ASN A 41 -18.13 9.87 14.48
C ASN A 41 -18.42 8.54 15.17
N SER A 42 -18.64 8.52 16.48
CA SER A 42 -18.83 7.29 17.28
C SER A 42 -20.04 6.44 16.89
N LYS A 43 -20.83 6.89 15.92
CA LYS A 43 -21.96 6.16 15.31
C LYS A 43 -21.58 5.41 14.03
N GLU A 44 -20.39 5.62 13.49
CA GLU A 44 -19.93 4.93 12.29
C GLU A 44 -19.36 3.56 12.67
N PRO A 45 -19.59 2.50 11.86
CA PRO A 45 -19.03 1.19 12.13
C PRO A 45 -17.49 1.28 12.24
N GLU A 46 -16.92 0.59 13.22
CA GLU A 46 -15.47 0.46 13.33
C GLU A 46 -14.96 -0.36 12.13
N ILE A 47 -14.21 0.30 11.24
CA ILE A 47 -13.41 -0.40 10.25
C ILE A 47 -12.31 -1.13 11.02
N TYR A 48 -12.42 -2.44 11.22
CA TYR A 48 -11.47 -3.24 12.00
C TYR A 48 -10.06 -3.37 11.37
N MET A 49 -9.81 -2.71 10.24
CA MET A 49 -8.54 -2.75 9.53
C MET A 49 -7.86 -1.39 9.54
N ASP A 50 -6.54 -1.37 9.79
CA ASP A 50 -5.71 -0.14 9.74
C ASP A 50 -5.89 0.63 8.41
N TRP A 51 -6.24 -0.08 7.32
CA TRP A 51 -6.56 0.48 6.00
C TRP A 51 -7.29 -0.53 5.11
N PHE A 52 -7.98 -0.05 4.07
CA PHE A 52 -8.53 -0.89 2.99
C PHE A 52 -8.72 -0.10 1.69
N ILE A 53 -9.00 -0.82 0.60
CA ILE A 53 -9.14 -0.25 -0.76
C ILE A 53 -10.59 -0.41 -1.25
N ILE A 54 -11.12 0.67 -1.80
CA ILE A 54 -12.36 0.69 -2.57
C ILE A 54 -11.99 0.80 -4.05
N ASN A 55 -12.59 -0.04 -4.88
CA ASN A 55 -12.26 -0.14 -6.30
C ASN A 55 -13.43 0.08 -7.26
N SER A 56 -14.61 0.38 -6.74
CA SER A 56 -15.82 0.50 -7.55
C SER A 56 -16.84 1.45 -6.92
N GLU A 57 -17.68 2.00 -7.79
CA GLU A 57 -18.83 2.82 -7.37
C GLU A 57 -19.80 2.02 -6.48
N ALA A 58 -19.95 0.71 -6.73
CA ALA A 58 -20.83 -0.15 -5.93
C ALA A 58 -20.36 -0.27 -4.47
N GLN A 59 -19.06 -0.48 -4.25
CA GLN A 59 -18.48 -0.52 -2.90
C GLN A 59 -18.60 0.83 -2.20
N LYS A 60 -18.32 1.92 -2.91
CA LYS A 60 -18.50 3.29 -2.40
C LYS A 60 -19.96 3.51 -1.95
N TYR A 61 -20.92 3.18 -2.80
CA TYR A 61 -22.35 3.35 -2.52
C TYR A 61 -22.81 2.56 -1.29
N ASN A 62 -22.30 1.35 -1.09
CA ASN A 62 -22.61 0.55 0.10
C ASN A 62 -22.09 1.22 1.38
N LEU A 63 -20.88 1.77 1.36
CA LEU A 63 -20.34 2.52 2.51
C LEU A 63 -21.13 3.81 2.76
N GLU A 64 -21.51 4.53 1.70
CA GLU A 64 -22.35 5.72 1.85
C GLU A 64 -23.72 5.39 2.48
N LYS A 65 -24.29 4.21 2.19
CA LYS A 65 -25.50 3.70 2.86
C LYS A 65 -25.30 3.39 4.35
N GLU A 66 -24.11 2.97 4.74
CA GLU A 66 -23.72 2.74 6.13
C GLU A 66 -23.40 4.05 6.88
N GLY A 67 -23.44 5.19 6.17
CA GLY A 67 -23.28 6.52 6.75
C GLY A 67 -21.91 7.16 6.54
N TYR A 68 -20.99 6.52 5.81
CA TYR A 68 -19.66 7.07 5.53
C TYR A 68 -19.73 8.18 4.47
N ILE A 69 -18.93 9.24 4.63
CA ILE A 69 -18.86 10.36 3.66
C ILE A 69 -17.64 10.21 2.73
N ILE A 70 -17.81 9.37 1.71
CA ILE A 70 -16.72 9.03 0.78
C ILE A 70 -16.48 10.17 -0.23
N PRO A 71 -15.23 10.61 -0.48
CA PRO A 71 -14.95 11.61 -1.50
C PRO A 71 -15.29 11.10 -2.91
N TYR A 72 -15.50 12.02 -3.85
CA TYR A 72 -15.64 11.66 -5.26
C TYR A 72 -14.33 11.05 -5.80
N VAL A 73 -14.45 9.97 -6.57
CA VAL A 73 -13.32 9.24 -7.18
C VAL A 73 -13.74 8.74 -8.56
N ASP A 74 -12.88 8.95 -9.56
CA ASP A 74 -13.02 8.29 -10.87
C ASP A 74 -12.37 6.90 -10.79
N PHE A 75 -13.18 5.87 -10.53
CA PHE A 75 -12.71 4.49 -10.36
C PHE A 75 -12.14 3.85 -11.64
N ASN A 76 -12.30 4.49 -12.80
CA ASN A 76 -11.61 4.03 -14.01
C ASN A 76 -10.12 4.30 -13.95
N LYS A 77 -9.71 5.35 -13.22
CA LYS A 77 -8.34 5.85 -13.13
C LYS A 77 -7.68 5.61 -11.79
N ASN A 78 -8.45 5.56 -10.70
CA ASN A 78 -7.90 5.44 -9.36
C ASN A 78 -8.70 4.47 -8.49
N TYR A 79 -7.99 3.76 -7.64
CA TYR A 79 -8.55 3.18 -6.43
C TYR A 79 -8.55 4.23 -5.31
N LEU A 80 -9.52 4.11 -4.39
CA LEU A 80 -9.56 4.91 -3.17
C LEU A 80 -9.05 4.06 -2.02
N ILE A 81 -8.13 4.60 -1.25
CA ILE A 81 -7.63 3.99 -0.01
C ILE A 81 -8.22 4.79 1.16
N ILE A 82 -8.78 4.06 2.12
CA ILE A 82 -9.19 4.59 3.42
C ILE A 82 -8.25 4.01 4.47
N SER A 83 -7.74 4.85 5.36
CA SER A 83 -6.73 4.45 6.35
C SER A 83 -6.96 5.17 7.68
N HIS A 84 -6.79 4.47 8.80
CA HIS A 84 -6.79 5.09 10.14
C HIS A 84 -5.54 5.91 10.43
N TYR A 85 -4.45 5.59 9.75
CA TYR A 85 -3.18 6.29 9.91
C TYR A 85 -2.78 6.93 8.58
N LYS A 86 -2.01 8.01 8.66
CA LYS A 86 -1.34 8.56 7.49
C LYS A 86 -0.45 7.49 6.85
N ILE A 87 -0.56 7.34 5.54
CA ILE A 87 0.28 6.41 4.79
C ILE A 87 1.54 7.16 4.35
N SER A 88 2.70 6.70 4.81
CA SER A 88 3.99 7.18 4.35
C SER A 88 4.34 6.55 3.00
N LYS A 89 4.19 5.22 2.90
CA LYS A 89 4.55 4.45 1.70
C LYS A 89 3.63 3.26 1.49
N LEU A 90 3.35 2.96 0.23
CA LEU A 90 2.59 1.79 -0.20
C LEU A 90 3.42 1.00 -1.19
N TYR A 91 3.64 -0.28 -0.92
CA TYR A 91 4.45 -1.17 -1.75
C TYR A 91 3.60 -2.28 -2.32
N ARG A 92 3.79 -2.60 -3.60
CA ARG A 92 3.22 -3.79 -4.22
C ARG A 92 4.22 -4.93 -4.18
N LYS A 93 3.83 -6.11 -3.67
CA LYS A 93 4.64 -7.32 -3.74
C LYS A 93 4.89 -7.67 -5.21
N VAL A 94 6.16 -7.91 -5.56
CA VAL A 94 6.57 -8.19 -6.95
C VAL A 94 6.02 -9.54 -7.44
N ILE A 95 5.87 -10.51 -6.53
CA ILE A 95 5.47 -11.87 -6.84
C ILE A 95 3.97 -12.03 -6.56
N CYS A 96 3.17 -12.14 -7.64
CA CYS A 96 1.79 -12.59 -7.59
C CYS A 96 1.83 -14.12 -7.68
N ASN A 97 1.85 -14.82 -6.54
CA ASN A 97 1.98 -16.29 -6.54
C ASN A 97 0.67 -17.00 -6.90
N GLU A 98 -0.47 -16.30 -6.91
CA GLU A 98 -1.76 -16.94 -7.10
C GLU A 98 -2.68 -16.10 -7.96
N CYS A 99 -3.51 -16.79 -8.75
CA CYS A 99 -4.55 -16.27 -9.64
C CYS A 99 -5.70 -15.54 -8.89
N THR A 100 -5.47 -15.02 -7.69
CA THR A 100 -6.50 -14.48 -6.79
C THR A 100 -6.89 -13.03 -7.09
N GLY A 101 -6.30 -12.40 -8.11
CA GLY A 101 -6.73 -11.09 -8.62
C GLY A 101 -6.53 -9.89 -7.68
N ALA A 102 -6.11 -10.11 -6.43
CA ALA A 102 -5.79 -9.07 -5.46
C ALA A 102 -4.27 -8.87 -5.36
N HIS A 103 -3.84 -7.61 -5.39
CA HIS A 103 -2.42 -7.28 -5.23
C HIS A 103 -2.03 -7.31 -3.75
N ASP A 104 -1.27 -8.33 -3.34
CA ASP A 104 -0.55 -8.31 -2.06
C ASP A 104 0.28 -7.02 -1.95
N GLY A 105 0.02 -6.23 -0.91
CA GLY A 105 0.67 -4.95 -0.67
C GLY A 105 1.15 -4.79 0.77
N ARG A 106 2.25 -4.06 0.95
CA ARG A 106 2.74 -3.63 2.27
C ARG A 106 2.52 -2.14 2.42
N VAL A 107 1.94 -1.73 3.55
CA VAL A 107 1.79 -0.32 3.90
C VAL A 107 2.74 0.05 5.02
N ILE A 108 3.39 1.21 4.89
CA ILE A 108 4.13 1.85 5.96
C ILE A 108 3.32 3.06 6.42
N PHE A 109 2.90 3.03 7.67
CA PHE A 109 2.13 4.09 8.30
C PHE A 109 3.03 5.08 9.05
N ASP A 110 2.64 6.34 9.03
CA ASP A 110 3.17 7.39 9.88
C ASP A 110 2.25 7.57 11.10
N LYS A 111 2.30 6.61 12.03
CA LYS A 111 1.39 6.57 13.20
C LYS A 111 1.62 7.74 14.16
N GLU A 112 2.85 8.25 14.25
CA GLU A 112 3.22 9.35 15.15
C GLU A 112 2.57 10.67 14.74
N ASN A 113 2.49 10.94 13.43
CA ASN A 113 1.85 12.15 12.91
C ASN A 113 0.37 11.95 12.54
N SER A 114 -0.24 10.84 12.95
CA SER A 114 -1.64 10.53 12.69
C SER A 114 -2.54 10.96 13.85
N ASP A 115 -3.70 11.46 13.52
CA ASP A 115 -4.80 11.74 14.44
C ASP A 115 -5.73 10.53 14.45
N LYS A 116 -5.91 9.95 15.65
CA LYS A 116 -6.72 8.74 15.86
C LYS A 116 -8.20 8.97 15.64
N ASP A 117 -8.64 10.23 15.67
CA ASP A 117 -10.03 10.59 15.44
C ASP A 117 -10.34 10.80 13.96
N PHE A 118 -9.43 10.49 13.03
CA PHE A 118 -9.65 10.75 11.60
C PHE A 118 -9.39 9.54 10.72
N TYR A 119 -10.22 9.39 9.69
CA TYR A 119 -9.93 8.60 8.50
C TYR A 119 -9.19 9.44 7.47
N TYR A 120 -8.13 8.89 6.90
CA TYR A 120 -7.33 9.46 5.82
C TYR A 120 -7.68 8.82 4.49
N PHE A 121 -7.87 9.65 3.47
CA PHE A 121 -8.23 9.22 2.13
C PHE A 121 -7.08 9.47 1.15
N TYR A 122 -6.74 8.46 0.36
CA TYR A 122 -5.72 8.54 -0.67
C TYR A 122 -6.21 7.99 -2.01
N LEU A 123 -5.75 8.57 -3.11
CA LEU A 123 -5.91 7.98 -4.44
C LEU A 123 -4.67 7.19 -4.80
N MET A 124 -4.89 5.99 -5.33
CA MET A 124 -3.86 5.17 -5.94
C MET A 124 -4.24 4.94 -7.40
N PRO A 125 -3.37 5.24 -8.39
CA PRO A 125 -3.68 4.97 -9.79
C PRO A 125 -4.03 3.50 -10.04
N THR A 126 -5.04 3.24 -10.88
CA THR A 126 -5.35 1.89 -11.34
C THR A 126 -4.23 1.43 -12.26
N ILE A 127 -3.45 0.44 -11.83
CA ILE A 127 -2.46 -0.20 -12.69
C ILE A 127 -3.20 -1.25 -13.51
N LYS A 128 -3.84 -0.81 -14.60
CA LYS A 128 -4.31 -1.73 -15.63
C LYS A 128 -3.06 -2.31 -16.30
N LEU A 129 -2.78 -3.59 -16.07
CA LEU A 129 -1.88 -4.32 -16.95
C LEU A 129 -2.52 -4.21 -18.33
N SER A 130 -1.90 -3.47 -19.25
CA SER A 130 -2.18 -3.64 -20.66
C SER A 130 -1.89 -5.12 -20.94
N GLN A 131 -2.93 -5.94 -21.06
CA GLN A 131 -2.77 -7.22 -21.73
C GLN A 131 -2.26 -6.86 -23.12
N GLY A 132 -0.99 -7.17 -23.38
CA GLY A 132 -0.47 -7.14 -24.73
C GLY A 132 -1.40 -7.99 -25.57
N ILE A 133 -1.96 -7.37 -26.60
CA ILE A 133 -2.62 -8.09 -27.68
C ILE A 133 -1.55 -9.01 -28.25
N GLY A 134 -1.71 -10.32 -28.01
CA GLY A 134 -1.01 -11.39 -28.71
C GLY A 134 -1.96 -12.00 -29.71
#